data_AF-A0A818T2K4-F1
#
_entry.id   AF-A0A818T2K4-F1
#
_cell.length_a   1.000
_cell.length_b   1.000
_cell.length_c   1.000
_cell.angle_alpha   90.00
_cell.angle_beta   90.00
_cell.angle_gamma   90.00
#
_symmetry.space_group_name_H-M   'P 1'
#
loop_
_entity.id
_entity.type
_entity.pdbx_description
1 polymer ?
#
loop_
_entity_poly.entity_id
_entity_poly.type
_entity_poly.pdbx_seq_one_letter_code
_entity_poly.pdbx_strand_id
1 'polypeptide(L)' 'MALTYNNKNVVSTVECYDAWSNTYDSDGNVLQLLDDIVFEEIAQPRLNSIHNSNMRQICCELGCGTGRNTVKLLNAGWFV' A
#
# COMPACT_ATOMS: atom_id res chain seq x y z
N MET A 1 -20.53 19.89 9.17
CA MET A 1 -20.84 21.25 8.69
C MET A 1 -19.80 21.56 7.63
N ALA A 2 -20.16 21.60 6.35
CA ALA A 2 -19.17 21.81 5.29
C ALA A 2 -18.52 23.19 5.48
N LEU A 3 -17.20 23.22 5.58
CA LEU A 3 -16.43 24.46 5.69
C LEU A 3 -16.12 24.92 4.27
N THR A 4 -16.37 26.19 3.95
CA THR A 4 -15.97 26.75 2.66
C THR A 4 -14.66 27.53 2.79
N TYR A 5 -13.67 27.20 1.95
CA TYR A 5 -12.41 27.93 1.83
C TYR A 5 -12.19 28.32 0.37
N ASN A 6 -12.03 29.61 0.07
CA ASN A 6 -11.88 30.13 -1.29
C ASN A 6 -12.93 29.59 -2.28
N ASN A 7 -14.21 29.61 -1.89
CA ASN A 7 -15.35 29.07 -2.65
C ASN A 7 -15.26 27.56 -2.98
N LYS A 8 -14.41 26.81 -2.28
CA LYS A 8 -14.36 25.34 -2.35
C LYS A 8 -14.96 24.75 -1.08
N ASN A 9 -15.72 23.69 -1.25
CA ASN A 9 -16.14 22.85 -0.13
C ASN A 9 -14.90 22.13 0.41
N VAL A 10 -14.64 22.31 1.69
CA VAL A 10 -13.60 21.63 2.46
C VAL A 10 -14.29 20.67 3.40
N VAL A 11 -13.80 19.44 3.37
CA VAL A 11 -14.17 18.37 4.29
C VAL A 11 -13.00 18.09 5.22
N SER A 12 -13.26 17.53 6.39
CA SER A 12 -12.20 17.05 7.27
C SER A 12 -11.41 15.92 6.61
N THR A 13 -10.19 15.65 7.11
CA THR A 13 -9.40 14.51 6.66
C THR A 13 -10.15 13.19 6.84
N VAL A 14 -10.92 13.06 7.94
CA VAL A 14 -11.74 11.88 8.23
C VAL A 14 -12.85 11.72 7.19
N GLU A 15 -13.63 12.78 6.94
CA GLU A 15 -14.69 12.72 5.92
C GLU A 15 -14.15 12.45 4.51
N CYS A 16 -12.97 13.00 4.18
CA CYS A 16 -12.30 12.71 2.92
C CYS A 16 -11.89 11.23 2.81
N TYR A 17 -11.31 10.69 3.90
CA TYR A 17 -10.92 9.29 3.98
C TYR A 17 -12.14 8.37 3.86
N ASP A 18 -13.19 8.62 4.64
CA ASP A 18 -14.42 7.83 4.65
C ASP A 18 -15.13 7.85 3.29
N ALA A 19 -15.08 8.97 2.58
CA ALA A 19 -15.64 9.07 1.24
C ALA A 19 -14.84 8.27 0.20
N TRP A 20 -13.52 8.15 0.40
CA TRP A 20 -12.61 7.47 -0.54
C TRP A 20 -12.36 5.99 -0.21
N SER A 21 -12.60 5.58 1.04
CA SER A 21 -12.29 4.24 1.57
C SER A 21 -12.89 3.13 0.72
N ASN A 22 -14.15 3.25 0.30
CA ASN A 22 -14.80 2.27 -0.59
C ASN A 22 -14.02 2.00 -1.89
N THR A 23 -13.31 3.00 -2.41
CA THR A 23 -12.46 2.86 -3.61
C THR A 23 -11.10 2.26 -3.27
N TYR A 24 -10.42 2.77 -2.23
CA TYR A 24 -9.06 2.36 -1.91
C TYR A 24 -8.98 0.99 -1.21
N ASP A 25 -9.98 0.64 -0.40
CA ASP A 25 -10.04 -0.61 0.38
C ASP A 25 -10.55 -1.80 -0.45
N SER A 26 -10.88 -1.58 -1.74
CA SER A 26 -11.35 -2.61 -2.66
C SER A 26 -10.31 -2.93 -3.73
N ASP A 27 -10.27 -4.19 -4.15
CA ASP A 27 -9.43 -4.62 -5.27
C ASP A 27 -9.89 -4.04 -6.62
N GLY A 28 -8.92 -3.86 -7.53
CA GLY A 28 -9.14 -3.34 -8.88
C GLY A 28 -9.13 -1.81 -8.99
N ASN A 29 -8.79 -1.09 -7.93
CA ASN A 29 -8.67 0.37 -7.98
C ASN A 29 -7.38 0.82 -8.71
N VAL A 30 -7.35 2.07 -9.18
CA VAL A 30 -6.22 2.57 -10.00
C VAL A 30 -4.89 2.62 -9.25
N LEU A 31 -4.92 2.79 -7.91
CA LEU A 31 -3.71 2.88 -7.10
C LEU A 31 -3.02 1.52 -7.01
N GLN A 32 -3.77 0.43 -7.14
CA GLN A 32 -3.23 -0.91 -7.21
C GLN A 32 -2.28 -1.13 -8.39
N LEU A 33 -2.58 -0.54 -9.56
CA LEU A 33 -1.74 -0.62 -10.75
C LEU A 33 -0.42 0.12 -10.54
N LEU A 34 -0.47 1.28 -9.87
CA LEU A 34 0.71 2.06 -9.52
C LEU A 34 1.57 1.30 -8.49
N ASP A 35 0.93 0.73 -7.47
CA ASP A 35 1.58 -0.09 -6.45
C ASP A 35 2.28 -1.30 -7.05
N ASP A 36 1.67 -1.96 -8.03
CA ASP A 36 2.28 -3.12 -8.70
C ASP A 36 3.59 -2.74 -9.40
N ILE A 37 3.59 -1.63 -10.15
CA ILE A 37 4.79 -1.08 -10.81
C ILE A 37 5.85 -0.72 -9.76
N VAL A 38 5.49 0.05 -8.74
CA VAL A 38 6.44 0.50 -7.70
C VAL A 38 7.02 -0.68 -6.93
N PHE A 39 6.21 -1.70 -6.63
CA PHE A 39 6.66 -2.87 -5.92
C PHE A 39 7.69 -3.65 -6.75
N GLU A 40 7.41 -3.86 -8.04
CA GLU A 40 8.29 -4.59 -8.97
C GLU A 40 9.58 -3.84 -9.27
N GLU A 41 9.50 -2.52 -9.48
CA GLU A 41 10.66 -1.72 -9.87
C GLU A 41 11.54 -1.29 -8.69
N ILE A 42 10.97 -1.17 -7.48
CA ILE A 42 11.66 -0.55 -6.33
C ILE A 42 11.72 -1.47 -5.11
N ALA A 43 10.57 -1.95 -4.62
CA ALA A 43 10.51 -2.66 -3.35
C ALA A 43 11.18 -4.04 -3.44
N GLN A 44 10.77 -4.85 -4.42
CA GLN A 44 11.29 -6.22 -4.60
C GLN A 44 12.80 -6.24 -4.88
N PRO A 45 13.38 -5.40 -5.76
CA PRO A 45 14.83 -5.39 -5.98
C PRO A 45 15.62 -5.01 -4.72
N ARG A 46 15.12 -4.04 -3.94
CA ARG A 46 15.74 -3.66 -2.66
C ARG A 46 15.71 -4.78 -1.65
N LEU A 47 14.54 -5.42 -1.48
CA LEU A 47 14.40 -6.58 -0.59
C LEU A 47 15.34 -7.69 -1.02
N ASN A 48 15.38 -8.04 -2.30
CA ASN A 48 16.29 -9.07 -2.83
C ASN A 48 17.77 -8.72 -2.57
N SER A 49 18.16 -7.43 -2.65
CA SER A 49 19.54 -7.01 -2.39
C SER A 49 20.00 -7.19 -0.94
N ILE A 50 19.06 -7.20 0.02
CA ILE A 50 19.35 -7.39 1.44
C ILE A 50 18.98 -8.80 1.92
N HIS A 51 18.37 -9.61 1.07
CA HIS A 51 17.97 -10.97 1.41
C HIS A 51 19.21 -11.83 1.63
N ASN A 52 19.33 -12.37 2.84
CA ASN A 52 20.41 -13.28 3.20
C ASN A 52 19.80 -14.61 3.62
N SER A 53 19.87 -15.59 2.72
CA SER A 53 19.31 -16.93 2.91
C SER A 53 19.87 -17.68 4.13
N ASN A 54 21.03 -17.25 4.66
CA ASN A 54 21.64 -17.86 5.84
C ASN A 54 21.13 -17.26 7.16
N MET A 55 20.26 -16.24 7.12
CA MET A 55 19.65 -15.63 8.29
C MET A 55 18.14 -15.56 8.13
N ARG A 56 17.40 -15.89 9.19
CA ARG A 56 15.96 -15.68 9.20
C ARG A 56 15.67 -14.18 9.29
N GLN A 57 15.15 -13.62 8.20
CA GLN A 57 14.72 -12.22 8.14
C GLN A 57 13.19 -12.16 8.19
N ILE A 58 12.68 -11.21 8.98
CA ILE A 58 11.24 -10.92 9.10
C ILE A 58 10.99 -9.59 8.41
N CYS A 59 10.04 -9.56 7.48
CA CYS A 59 9.56 -8.36 6.81
C CYS A 59 8.28 -7.90 7.50
N CYS A 60 8.22 -6.65 7.95
CA CYS A 60 7.00 -6.08 8.54
C CYS A 60 6.42 -5.08 7.54
N GLU A 61 5.23 -5.37 7.02
CA GLU A 61 4.50 -4.46 6.12
C GLU A 61 3.61 -3.51 6.92
N LEU A 62 3.89 -2.21 6.83
CA LEU A 62 3.06 -1.18 7.44
C LEU A 62 2.01 -0.71 6.44
N GLY A 63 0.74 -1.05 6.69
CA GLY A 63 -0.37 -0.71 5.80
C GLY A 63 -0.44 -1.61 4.57
N CYS A 64 -0.63 -2.93 4.77
CA CYS A 64 -0.67 -3.91 3.68
C CYS A 64 -1.95 -3.88 2.82
N GLY A 65 -2.93 -3.05 3.16
CA GLY A 65 -4.19 -2.91 2.41
C GLY A 65 -4.89 -4.27 2.25
N THR A 66 -5.16 -4.66 1.00
CA THR A 66 -5.77 -5.97 0.67
C THR A 66 -4.79 -7.15 0.69
N GLY A 67 -3.52 -6.92 1.03
CA GLY A 67 -2.51 -7.97 1.18
C GLY A 67 -1.89 -8.48 -0.13
N ARG A 68 -2.16 -7.85 -1.28
CA ARG A 68 -1.62 -8.30 -2.58
C ARG A 68 -0.09 -8.35 -2.60
N ASN A 69 0.57 -7.34 -2.03
CA ASN A 69 2.04 -7.32 -1.92
C ASN A 69 2.56 -8.29 -0.86
N THR A 70 1.82 -8.51 0.23
CA THR A 70 2.10 -9.56 1.22
C THR A 70 2.19 -10.95 0.57
N VAL A 71 1.26 -11.27 -0.34
CA VAL A 71 1.30 -12.53 -1.10
C VAL A 71 2.54 -12.62 -1.99
N LYS A 72 2.93 -11.52 -2.65
CA LYS A 72 4.17 -11.49 -3.45
C LYS A 72 5.41 -11.75 -2.59
N LEU A 73 5.48 -11.16 -1.39
CA LEU A 73 6.58 -11.38 -0.44
C LEU A 73 6.65 -12.82 0.05
N LEU A 74 5.52 -13.41 0.43
CA LEU A 74 5.43 -14.82 0.82
C LEU A 74 5.90 -15.75 -0.31
N ASN A 75 5.47 -15.48 -1.55
CA ASN A 75 5.90 -16.24 -2.72
C ASN A 75 7.39 -16.07 -3.03
N ALA A 76 7.97 -14.92 -2.67
CA ALA A 76 9.41 -14.65 -2.78
C ALA A 76 10.23 -15.24 -1.60
N GLY A 77 9.61 -15.96 -0.67
CA GLY A 77 10.27 -16.65 0.44
C GLY A 77 10.51 -15.78 1.68
N TRP A 78 9.90 -14.60 1.76
CA TRP A 78 9.93 -13.77 2.96
C TRP A 78 8.98 -14.30 4.04
N PHE A 79 9.40 -14.16 5.29
CA PHE A 79 8.50 -14.25 6.42
C PHE A 79 7.92 -12.87 6.68
N VAL A 80 6.61 -12.73 6.54
CA VAL A 80 5.84 -11.52 6.83
C VAL A 80 4.97 -11.70 8.06
#